data_AF-A0A2M7MVH6-F1
#
_entry.id   AF-A0A2M7MVH6-F1
#
_cell.length_a   1.000
_cell.length_b   1.000
_cell.length_c   1.000
_cell.angle_alpha   90.00
_cell.angle_beta   90.00
_cell.angle_gamma   90.00
#
_symmetry.space_group_name_H-M   'P 1'
#
loop_
_entity.id
_entity.type
_entity.pdbx_description
1 polymer ?
#
loop_
_entity_poly.entity_id
_entity_poly.type
_entity_poly.pdbx_seq_one_letter_code
_entity_poly.pdbx_strand_id
1 'polypeptide(L)' 'MYAERIILETDALGHLKQQPLLPPNKAVEAIFLVLEDSGDQAARRPHPDIVGKVRILGDILDTLPESNWDLPR' A
#
# COMPACT_ATOMS: atom_id res chain seq x y z
N MET A 1 25.87 -4.82 25.34
CA MET A 1 25.36 -4.76 23.95
C MET A 1 24.63 -3.43 23.81
N TYR A 2 25.00 -2.60 22.85
CA TYR A 2 24.41 -1.27 22.63
C TYR A 2 23.68 -1.31 21.29
N ALA A 3 22.41 -0.90 21.26
CA ALA A 3 21.60 -0.90 20.05
C ALA A 3 20.90 0.45 19.92
N GLU A 4 21.11 1.12 18.79
CA GLU A 4 20.39 2.34 18.42
C GLU A 4 19.28 1.98 17.44
N ARG A 5 18.08 2.54 17.66
CA ARG A 5 16.96 2.42 16.71
C ARG A 5 17.01 3.60 15.75
N ILE A 6 17.26 3.31 14.47
CA ILE A 6 17.16 4.27 13.37
C ILE A 6 16.01 3.83 12.46
N ILE A 7 15.17 4.77 12.04
CA ILE A 7 14.15 4.54 11.01
C ILE A 7 14.77 4.93 9.67
N LEU A 8 14.77 4.01 8.72
CA LEU A 8 15.29 4.22 7.38
C LEU A 8 14.15 4.08 6.37
N GLU A 9 14.15 4.92 5.36
CA GLU A 9 13.19 4.88 4.26
C GLU A 9 13.80 4.23 3.02
N THR A 10 12.98 3.48 2.30
CA THR A 10 13.33 2.93 1.00
C THR A 10 12.75 3.76 -0.15
N ASP A 11 13.42 3.73 -1.30
CA ASP A 11 12.89 4.24 -2.56
C ASP A 11 11.92 3.23 -3.22
N ALA A 12 11.41 3.57 -4.41
CA ALA A 12 10.49 2.73 -5.17
C ALA A 12 11.10 1.40 -5.67
N LEU A 13 12.43 1.26 -5.65
CA LEU A 13 13.14 0.04 -6.03
C LEU A 13 13.55 -0.79 -4.80
N GLY A 14 13.23 -0.31 -3.59
CA GLY A 14 13.57 -0.97 -2.33
C GLY A 14 14.98 -0.65 -1.82
N HIS A 15 15.68 0.33 -2.39
CA HIS A 15 16.98 0.76 -1.88
C HIS A 15 16.80 1.74 -0.73
N LEU A 16 17.68 1.68 0.27
CA LEU A 16 17.73 2.70 1.33
C LEU A 16 18.03 4.08 0.70
N LYS A 17 17.19 5.07 0.98
CA LYS A 17 17.40 6.46 0.53
C LYS A 17 18.69 7.05 1.09
N GLN A 18 19.09 6.61 2.28
CA GLN A 18 20.32 7.03 2.94
C GLN A 18 20.93 5.86 3.72
N GLN A 19 22.26 5.74 3.64
CA GLN A 19 23.03 4.79 4.43
C GLN A 19 23.39 5.41 5.79
N PRO A 20 23.14 4.72 6.92
CA PRO A 20 23.57 5.21 8.22
C PRO A 20 25.10 5.19 8.33
N LEU A 21 25.66 6.15 9.07
CA LEU A 21 27.09 6.16 9.37
C LEU A 21 27.39 5.06 10.39
N LEU A 22 28.24 4.11 10.02
CA LEU A 22 28.67 3.02 10.90
C LEU A 22 30.01 3.33 11.57
N PRO A 23 30.28 2.78 12.77
CA PRO A 23 31.55 2.97 13.43
C PRO A 23 32.72 2.32 12.64
N PRO A 24 33.87 2.99 12.52
CA PRO A 24 34.99 2.48 11.75
C PRO A 24 35.62 1.24 12.40
N ASN A 25 35.99 0.25 11.58
CA ASN A 25 36.69 -0.97 11.98
C ASN A 25 35.96 -1.80 13.06
N LYS A 26 34.62 -1.83 13.02
CA LYS A 26 33.79 -2.64 13.93
C LYS A 26 32.93 -3.64 13.14
N ALA A 27 32.70 -4.81 13.73
CA ALA A 27 31.68 -5.74 13.25
C ALA A 27 30.31 -5.26 13.72
N VAL A 28 29.33 -5.24 12.81
CA VAL A 28 27.97 -4.77 13.07
C VAL A 28 26.98 -5.85 12.64
N GLU A 29 26.01 -6.14 13.50
CA GLU A 29 24.85 -6.98 13.20
C GLU A 29 23.65 -6.06 12.97
N ALA A 30 22.88 -6.31 11.90
CA ALA A 30 21.74 -5.50 11.51
C ALA A 30 20.48 -6.35 11.37
N ILE A 31 19.36 -5.83 11.86
CA ILE A 31 18.03 -6.44 11.74
C ILE A 31 17.13 -5.44 11.02
N PHE A 32 16.51 -5.86 9.93
CA PHE A 32 15.56 -5.04 9.17
C PHE A 32 14.13 -5.46 9.52
N LEU A 33 13.32 -4.48 9.94
CA LEU A 33 11.89 -4.66 10.21
C LEU A 33 11.10 -3.70 9.32
N VAL A 34 10.26 -4.25 8.44
CA VAL A 34 9.34 -3.45 7.60
C VAL A 34 8.21 -2.96 8.50
N LEU A 35 8.10 -1.63 8.67
CA LEU A 35 7.14 -1.01 9.61
C LEU A 35 5.76 -0.80 8.97
N GLU A 36 5.74 -0.49 7.68
CA GLU A 36 4.53 -0.30 6.90
C GLU A 36 4.67 -1.13 5.63
N ASP A 37 3.95 -2.24 5.59
CA ASP A 37 3.69 -2.93 4.34
C ASP A 37 2.48 -2.21 3.74
N SER A 38 2.73 -1.12 3.01
CA SER A 38 1.79 -0.62 2.01
C SER A 38 1.77 -1.60 0.83
N GLY A 39 1.66 -2.90 1.13
CA GLY A 39 1.52 -3.94 0.15
C GLY A 39 0.49 -3.46 -0.82
N ASP A 40 0.89 -3.37 -2.10
CA ASP A 40 0.05 -3.01 -3.23
C ASP A 40 -1.36 -3.40 -2.85
N GLN A 41 -2.23 -2.41 -2.54
CA GLN A 41 -3.59 -2.72 -2.12
C GLN A 41 -4.12 -3.61 -3.22
N ALA A 42 -4.17 -4.92 -2.97
CA ALA A 42 -4.20 -5.89 -4.04
C ALA A 42 -5.45 -5.55 -4.82
N ALA A 43 -5.26 -4.96 -6.01
CA ALA A 43 -6.34 -4.26 -6.69
C ALA A 43 -7.51 -5.21 -6.72
N ARG A 44 -8.64 -4.87 -6.05
CA ARG A 44 -9.68 -5.84 -5.71
C ARG A 44 -10.05 -6.61 -6.97
N ARG A 45 -9.63 -7.87 -7.05
CA ARG A 45 -9.92 -8.70 -8.22
C ARG A 45 -11.26 -9.38 -7.97
N PRO A 46 -12.17 -9.38 -8.95
CA PRO A 46 -13.36 -10.22 -8.88
C PRO A 46 -12.97 -11.67 -8.61
N HIS A 47 -13.81 -12.42 -7.90
CA HIS A 47 -13.59 -13.85 -7.66
C HIS A 47 -13.37 -14.58 -9.01
N PRO A 48 -12.44 -15.55 -9.12
CA PRO A 48 -12.13 -16.21 -10.40
C PRO A 48 -13.35 -16.71 -11.17
N ASP A 49 -14.36 -17.18 -10.46
CA ASP A 49 -15.60 -17.70 -11.06
C ASP A 49 -16.45 -16.65 -11.79
N ILE A 50 -16.27 -15.35 -11.49
CA ILE A 50 -17.01 -14.24 -12.09
C ILE A 50 -16.17 -13.43 -13.09
N VAL A 51 -14.85 -13.61 -13.10
CA VAL A 51 -13.95 -12.95 -14.06
C VAL A 51 -14.37 -13.32 -15.49
N GLY A 52 -14.62 -12.31 -16.31
CA GLY A 52 -15.04 -12.48 -17.72
C GLY A 52 -16.49 -12.96 -17.92
N LYS A 53 -17.22 -13.26 -16.85
CA LYS A 53 -18.64 -13.70 -16.92
C LYS A 53 -19.63 -12.57 -16.63
N VAL A 54 -19.15 -11.44 -16.11
CA VAL A 54 -19.98 -10.27 -15.77
C VAL A 54 -19.63 -9.11 -16.70
N ARG A 55 -20.66 -8.44 -17.22
CA ARG A 55 -20.53 -7.20 -17.99
C ARG A 55 -21.25 -6.08 -17.24
N ILE A 56 -20.53 -5.02 -16.92
CA ILE A 56 -21.13 -3.77 -16.43
C ILE A 56 -21.80 -3.10 -17.62
N LEU A 57 -23.06 -2.73 -17.48
CA LEU A 57 -23.87 -2.08 -18.50
C LEU A 57 -24.30 -0.70 -18.02
N GLY A 58 -23.89 0.34 -18.75
CA GLY A 58 -24.17 1.72 -18.38
C GLY A 58 -23.20 2.26 -17.31
N ASP A 59 -23.54 3.45 -16.83
CA ASP A 59 -22.83 4.09 -15.73
C ASP A 59 -23.36 3.55 -14.39
N ILE A 60 -22.45 3.02 -13.58
CA ILE A 60 -22.74 2.46 -12.25
C ILE A 60 -21.96 3.16 -11.14
N LEU A 61 -21.12 4.13 -11.50
CA LEU A 61 -20.30 4.88 -10.56
C LEU A 61 -20.97 6.19 -10.21
N ASP A 62 -21.60 6.83 -11.20
CA ASP A 62 -22.30 8.07 -11.00
C ASP A 62 -23.81 7.84 -10.80
N THR A 63 -24.40 8.74 -10.02
CA THR A 63 -25.84 8.77 -9.74
C THR A 63 -26.37 10.17 -9.99
N LEU A 64 -27.68 10.28 -10.24
CA LEU A 64 -28.35 11.57 -10.29
C LEU A 64 -28.25 12.28 -8.92
N PRO A 65 -28.31 13.62 -8.86
CA PRO A 65 -28.38 14.34 -7.60
C PRO A 65 -29.55 13.88 -6.73
N GLU A 66 -29.40 13.93 -5.40
CA GLU A 66 -30.43 13.51 -4.43
C GLU A 66 -31.79 14.20 -4.65
N SER A 67 -31.79 15.44 -5.14
CA SER A 67 -33.00 16.19 -5.50
C SER A 67 -33.87 15.51 -6.56
N ASN A 68 -33.27 14.60 -7.33
CA ASN A 68 -33.92 13.85 -8.40
C ASN A 68 -34.29 12.44 -7.94
N TRP A 69 -34.04 12.11 -6.67
CA TRP A 69 -34.47 10.85 -6.08
C TRP A 69 -35.89 11.09 -5.59
N ASP A 70 -36.84 10.36 -6.14
CA ASP A 70 -38.27 10.42 -5.78
C ASP A 70 -38.51 9.80 -4.40
N LEU A 71 -37.83 10.33 -3.38
CA LEU A 71 -37.90 9.86 -2.00
C LEU A 71 -39.16 10.42 -1.32
N PRO A 72 -39.90 9.59 -0.57
CA PRO A 72 -41.02 10.08 0.23
C PRO A 72 -40.53 11.04 1.32
N ARG A 73 -41.29 12.12 1.54
CA ARG A 73 -41.05 13.11 2.61
C ARG A 73 -41.46 12.61 3.97
#